data_AF-A0A7K5ACT2-F1
#
_entry.id   AF-A0A7K5ACT2-F1
#
_cell.length_a   1.000
_cell.length_b   1.000
_cell.length_c   1.000
_cell.angle_alpha   90.00
_cell.angle_beta   90.00
_cell.angle_gamma   90.00
#
_symmetry.space_group_name_H-M   'P 1'
#
loop_
_entity.id
_entity.type
_entity.pdbx_description
1 polymer ?
#
loop_
_entity_poly.entity_id
_entity_poly.type
_entity_poly.pdbx_seq_one_letter_code
_entity_poly.pdbx_strand_id
1 'polypeptide(L)'
;METLPEALGTFLRGHGVELRCHAGLRRLRRLPGGQWELTLANGSVVADHVICALPAAALAEALPEEAEPLARELRRIPAVSVAVVNLQYQGVTLPVTVSGARGPQPPSDPSPPSDPTPCPPQGFGHLVPSSEDPALLGIVYDSVAFPEHDGTGPGSVRLTVRGGGQGPGGDRGTPRGSHGPHGGGLVSRPGDAGGRV
;
A
#
# COMPACT_ATOMS: atom_id res chain seq x y z
N MET A 1 -7.60 3.45 10.41
CA MET A 1 -8.66 3.65 9.38
C MET A 1 -9.54 2.42 9.16
N GLU A 2 -9.30 1.29 9.82
CA GLU A 2 -10.08 0.05 9.64
C GLU A 2 -11.47 0.08 10.32
N THR A 3 -11.65 0.95 11.32
CA THR A 3 -12.89 1.02 12.12
C THR A 3 -14.15 1.30 11.30
N LEU A 4 -14.07 2.13 10.27
CA LEU A 4 -15.22 2.45 9.42
C LEU A 4 -15.70 1.25 8.59
N PRO A 5 -14.85 0.58 7.79
CA PRO A 5 -15.28 -0.62 7.06
C PRO A 5 -15.73 -1.76 7.98
N GLU A 6 -15.16 -1.90 9.18
CA GLU A 6 -15.64 -2.86 10.18
C GLU A 6 -17.05 -2.53 10.69
N ALA A 7 -17.29 -1.27 11.05
CA ALA A 7 -18.60 -0.80 11.49
C ALA A 7 -19.64 -0.99 10.38
N LEU A 8 -19.29 -0.66 9.13
CA LEU A 8 -20.15 -0.89 7.97
C LEU A 8 -20.43 -2.40 7.77
N GLY A 9 -19.42 -3.25 7.88
CA GLY A 9 -19.58 -4.70 7.80
C GLY A 9 -20.50 -5.25 8.88
N THR A 10 -20.41 -4.72 10.10
CA THR A 10 -21.30 -5.07 11.22
C THR A 10 -22.73 -4.62 10.95
N PHE A 11 -22.90 -3.37 10.51
CA PHE A 11 -24.20 -2.81 10.17
C PHE A 11 -24.89 -3.63 9.08
N LEU A 12 -24.21 -3.94 7.98
CA LEU A 12 -24.78 -4.69 6.85
C LEU A 12 -25.22 -6.11 7.26
N ARG A 13 -24.40 -6.83 8.03
CA ARG A 13 -24.78 -8.16 8.55
C ARG A 13 -26.01 -8.09 9.45
N GLY A 14 -26.09 -7.07 10.31
CA GLY A 14 -27.26 -6.84 11.18
C GLY A 14 -28.55 -6.56 10.42
N HIS A 15 -28.46 -6.12 9.15
CA HIS A 15 -29.60 -5.85 8.28
C HIS A 15 -29.85 -6.96 7.25
N GLY A 16 -29.31 -8.17 7.47
CA GLY A 16 -29.56 -9.33 6.63
C GLY A 16 -28.84 -9.33 5.28
N VAL A 17 -27.85 -8.45 5.09
CA VAL A 17 -27.04 -8.43 3.87
C VAL A 17 -26.02 -9.56 3.91
N GLU A 18 -26.00 -10.38 2.87
CA GLU A 18 -25.02 -11.46 2.73
C GLU A 18 -23.65 -10.90 2.28
N LEU A 19 -22.64 -10.99 3.15
CA LEU A 19 -21.26 -10.57 2.84
C LEU A 19 -20.38 -11.79 2.55
N ARG A 20 -20.01 -11.98 1.27
CA ARG A 20 -19.13 -13.07 0.82
C ARG A 20 -17.68 -12.61 0.69
N CYS A 21 -16.88 -12.85 1.72
CA CYS A 21 -15.43 -12.63 1.67
C CYS A 21 -14.73 -13.78 0.93
N HIS A 22 -13.54 -13.52 0.38
CA HIS A 22 -12.73 -14.53 -0.35
C HIS A 22 -13.43 -15.12 -1.59
N ALA A 23 -14.48 -14.46 -2.08
CA ALA A 23 -15.28 -14.88 -3.22
C ALA A 23 -14.98 -14.01 -4.45
N GLY A 24 -13.72 -14.02 -4.90
CA GLY A 24 -13.28 -13.20 -6.04
C GLY A 24 -14.06 -13.53 -7.31
N LEU A 25 -14.58 -12.50 -7.99
CA LEU A 25 -15.29 -12.65 -9.25
C LEU A 25 -14.34 -13.16 -10.35
N ARG A 26 -14.78 -14.18 -11.09
CA ARG A 26 -14.04 -14.78 -12.21
C ARG A 26 -14.69 -14.50 -13.55
N ARG A 27 -16.02 -14.47 -13.60
CA ARG A 27 -16.77 -14.25 -14.85
C ARG A 27 -18.14 -13.66 -14.56
N LEU A 28 -18.60 -12.79 -15.44
CA LEU A 28 -19.95 -12.28 -15.55
C LEU A 28 -20.60 -12.80 -16.83
N ARG A 29 -21.85 -13.25 -16.73
CA ARG A 29 -22.63 -13.68 -17.90
C ARG A 29 -24.06 -13.17 -17.79
N ARG A 30 -24.60 -12.67 -18.90
CA ARG A 30 -26.04 -12.38 -19.02
C ARG A 30 -26.76 -13.68 -19.38
N LEU A 31 -27.75 -14.08 -18.57
CA LEU A 31 -28.59 -15.24 -18.86
C LEU A 31 -29.71 -14.87 -19.85
N PRO A 32 -30.28 -15.83 -20.60
CA PRO A 32 -31.37 -15.58 -21.54
C PRO A 32 -32.62 -14.94 -20.91
N GLY A 33 -32.85 -15.17 -19.62
CA GLY A 33 -33.93 -14.56 -18.83
C GLY A 33 -33.67 -13.11 -18.39
N GLY A 34 -32.56 -12.49 -18.82
CA GLY A 34 -32.23 -11.09 -18.51
C GLY A 34 -31.45 -10.89 -17.20
N GLN A 35 -31.38 -11.91 -16.34
CA GLN A 35 -30.60 -11.93 -15.11
C GLN A 35 -29.09 -12.06 -15.39
N TRP A 36 -28.28 -11.75 -14.39
CA TRP A 36 -26.83 -11.92 -14.40
C TRP A 36 -26.43 -13.14 -13.59
N GLU A 37 -25.48 -13.90 -14.12
CA GLU A 37 -24.79 -14.96 -13.41
C GLU A 37 -23.35 -14.53 -13.16
N LEU A 38 -22.93 -14.61 -11.90
CA LEU A 38 -21.61 -14.30 -11.41
C LEU A 38 -20.92 -15.61 -11.05
N THR A 39 -19.84 -15.96 -11.74
CA THR A 39 -18.95 -17.05 -11.35
C THR A 39 -17.91 -16.51 -10.39
N LEU A 40 -17.91 -17.01 -9.16
CA LEU A 40 -16.98 -16.65 -8.09
C LEU A 40 -15.98 -17.78 -7.88
N ALA A 41 -14.89 -17.52 -7.16
CA ALA A 41 -13.88 -18.52 -6.83
C ALA A 41 -14.44 -19.72 -6.02
N ASN A 42 -15.54 -19.54 -5.30
CA ASN A 42 -16.12 -20.51 -4.39
C ASN A 42 -17.59 -20.86 -4.72
N GLY A 43 -18.07 -20.55 -5.93
CA GLY A 43 -19.43 -20.88 -6.35
C GLY A 43 -19.99 -19.92 -7.39
N SER A 44 -21.31 -19.88 -7.54
CA SER A 44 -22.01 -18.95 -8.42
C SER A 44 -23.14 -18.22 -7.70
N VAL A 45 -23.50 -17.05 -8.22
CA VAL A 45 -24.63 -16.23 -7.77
C VAL A 45 -25.41 -15.76 -8.98
N VAL A 46 -26.73 -15.76 -8.89
CA VAL A 46 -27.61 -15.14 -9.89
C VAL A 46 -28.24 -13.88 -9.26
N ALA A 47 -28.29 -12.79 -10.02
CA ALA A 47 -28.86 -11.53 -9.58
C ALA A 47 -29.55 -10.79 -10.74
N ASP A 48 -30.59 -10.03 -10.44
CA ASP A 48 -31.27 -9.22 -11.46
C ASP A 48 -30.44 -8.01 -11.89
N HIS A 49 -29.66 -7.45 -10.94
CA HIS A 49 -28.80 -6.31 -11.15
C HIS A 49 -27.42 -6.52 -10.51
N VAL A 50 -26.39 -5.91 -11.13
CA VAL A 50 -25.01 -5.96 -10.64
C VAL A 50 -24.49 -4.53 -10.53
N ILE A 51 -23.99 -4.17 -9.34
CA ILE A 51 -23.25 -2.93 -9.10
C ILE A 51 -21.78 -3.31 -8.98
N CYS A 52 -20.94 -2.80 -9.88
CA CYS A 52 -19.51 -3.11 -9.87
C CYS A 52 -18.71 -2.03 -9.13
N ALA A 53 -17.99 -2.45 -8.09
CA ALA A 53 -17.02 -1.62 -7.37
C ALA A 53 -15.59 -2.18 -7.48
N LEU A 54 -15.32 -3.03 -8.48
CA LEU A 54 -14.00 -3.60 -8.72
C LEU A 54 -13.10 -2.61 -9.47
N PRO A 55 -11.76 -2.72 -9.33
CA PRO A 55 -10.84 -2.03 -10.21
C PRO A 55 -11.14 -2.32 -11.70
N ALA A 56 -10.96 -1.32 -12.56
CA ALA A 56 -11.33 -1.41 -13.98
C ALA A 56 -10.67 -2.60 -14.69
N ALA A 57 -9.39 -2.84 -14.45
CA ALA A 57 -8.68 -3.99 -15.01
C ALA A 57 -9.27 -5.33 -14.55
N ALA A 58 -9.66 -5.45 -13.27
CA ALA A 58 -10.26 -6.68 -12.76
C ALA A 58 -11.66 -6.93 -13.35
N LEU A 59 -12.45 -5.88 -13.55
CA LEU A 59 -13.74 -5.98 -14.24
C LEU A 59 -13.55 -6.39 -15.70
N ALA A 60 -12.59 -5.80 -16.41
CA ALA A 60 -12.34 -6.10 -17.82
C ALA A 60 -12.05 -7.59 -18.08
N GLU A 61 -11.36 -8.26 -17.16
CA GLU A 61 -11.07 -9.70 -17.24
C GLU A 61 -12.26 -10.59 -16.89
N ALA A 62 -13.24 -10.08 -16.14
CA ALA A 62 -14.44 -10.82 -15.75
C ALA A 62 -15.58 -10.66 -16.77
N LEU A 63 -15.54 -9.66 -17.64
CA LEU A 63 -16.59 -9.41 -18.63
C LEU A 63 -16.64 -10.53 -19.68
N PRO A 64 -17.83 -10.82 -20.23
CA PRO A 64 -17.96 -11.80 -21.29
C PRO A 64 -17.46 -11.23 -22.63
N GLU A 65 -17.15 -12.09 -23.59
CA GLU A 65 -16.54 -11.71 -24.87
C GLU A 65 -17.39 -10.73 -25.68
N GLU A 66 -18.72 -10.80 -25.55
CA GLU A 66 -19.64 -9.89 -26.24
C GLU A 66 -19.51 -8.44 -25.72
N ALA A 67 -18.97 -8.26 -24.52
CA ALA A 67 -18.68 -6.96 -23.91
C ALA A 67 -17.24 -6.48 -24.13
N GLU A 68 -16.50 -7.08 -25.07
CA GLU A 68 -15.12 -6.72 -25.38
C GLU A 68 -14.90 -5.22 -25.71
N PRO A 69 -15.81 -4.49 -26.40
CA PRO A 69 -15.67 -3.04 -26.55
C PRO A 69 -15.57 -2.30 -25.21
N LEU A 70 -16.36 -2.70 -24.20
CA LEU A 70 -16.30 -2.14 -22.86
C LEU A 70 -15.04 -2.56 -22.12
N ALA A 71 -14.67 -3.85 -22.20
CA ALA A 71 -13.45 -4.36 -21.58
C ALA A 71 -12.20 -3.61 -22.08
N ARG A 72 -12.15 -3.27 -23.38
CA ARG A 72 -11.08 -2.46 -23.97
C ARG A 72 -10.98 -1.07 -23.36
N GLU A 73 -12.10 -0.38 -23.17
CA GLU A 73 -12.09 0.95 -22.54
C GLU A 73 -11.68 0.87 -21.07
N LEU A 74 -12.14 -0.15 -20.34
CA LEU A 74 -11.75 -0.38 -18.94
C LEU A 74 -10.23 -0.64 -18.79
N ARG A 75 -9.63 -1.39 -19.72
CA ARG A 75 -8.17 -1.64 -19.74
C ARG A 75 -7.33 -0.38 -19.96
N ARG A 76 -7.91 0.70 -20.47
CA ARG A 76 -7.21 1.99 -20.67
C ARG A 76 -7.11 2.83 -19.40
N ILE A 77 -7.72 2.41 -18.29
CA ILE A 77 -7.65 3.10 -17.01
C ILE A 77 -6.46 2.54 -16.22
N PRO A 78 -5.30 3.23 -16.19
CA PRO A 78 -4.12 2.70 -15.52
C PRO A 78 -4.26 2.81 -14.00
N ALA A 79 -3.70 1.83 -13.31
CA ALA A 79 -3.38 1.92 -11.89
C ALA A 79 -1.85 2.06 -11.72
N VAL A 80 -1.45 2.75 -10.67
CA VAL A 80 -0.04 2.89 -10.28
C VAL A 80 0.24 2.05 -9.05
N SER A 81 1.45 1.50 -8.98
CA SER A 81 1.92 0.81 -7.78
C SER A 81 2.52 1.84 -6.81
N VAL A 82 2.09 1.79 -5.55
CA VAL A 82 2.63 2.61 -4.47
C VAL A 82 3.07 1.68 -3.35
N ALA A 83 4.33 1.81 -2.93
CA ALA A 83 4.85 1.17 -1.75
C ALA A 83 4.62 2.07 -0.54
N VAL A 84 4.11 1.50 0.55
CA VAL A 84 3.91 2.19 1.82
C VAL A 84 4.87 1.56 2.83
N VAL A 85 5.80 2.37 3.36
CA VAL A 85 6.80 1.93 4.33
C VAL A 85 6.57 2.70 5.63
N ASN A 86 6.21 1.99 6.69
CA ASN A 86 6.00 2.57 8.01
C ASN A 86 7.29 2.44 8.82
N LEU A 87 7.80 3.56 9.34
CA LEU A 87 9.02 3.63 10.13
C LEU A 87 8.69 4.16 11.53
N GLN A 88 9.29 3.58 12.57
CA GLN A 88 9.17 4.04 13.96
C GLN A 88 10.56 4.19 14.57
N TYR A 89 10.79 5.33 15.23
CA TYR A 89 12.04 5.65 15.91
C TYR A 89 11.76 5.98 17.38
N GLN A 90 12.54 5.42 18.31
CA GLN A 90 12.43 5.71 19.74
C GLN A 90 13.41 6.81 20.14
N GLY A 91 12.95 7.76 20.96
CA GLY A 91 13.82 8.80 21.52
C GLY A 91 14.40 9.79 20.50
N VAL A 92 13.83 9.83 19.30
CA VAL A 92 14.27 10.73 18.22
C VAL A 92 13.21 11.81 18.02
N THR A 93 13.63 13.07 18.07
CA THR A 93 12.85 14.20 17.54
C THR A 93 13.23 14.41 16.08
N LEU A 94 12.24 14.43 15.19
CA LEU A 94 12.50 14.62 13.76
C LEU A 94 13.07 16.03 13.49
N PRO A 95 14.16 16.18 12.72
CA PRO A 95 14.83 17.46 12.50
C PRO A 95 14.15 18.37 11.46
N VAL A 96 12.89 18.14 11.10
CA VAL A 96 12.26 18.76 9.93
C VAL A 96 11.43 19.99 10.29
N THR A 97 12.02 21.18 10.16
CA THR A 97 11.26 22.43 10.04
C THR A 97 10.92 22.66 8.58
N VAL A 98 9.65 22.49 8.19
CA VAL A 98 9.18 22.91 6.88
C VAL A 98 8.95 24.43 6.94
N SER A 99 10.00 25.21 6.64
CA SER A 99 9.89 26.68 6.56
C SER A 99 9.20 27.07 5.26
N GLY A 100 7.86 27.05 5.29
CA GLY A 100 6.98 27.35 4.17
C GLY A 100 6.00 28.50 4.46
N ALA A 101 6.44 29.57 5.12
CA ALA A 101 5.78 30.89 5.09
C ALA A 101 6.66 31.92 5.82
N ARG A 102 7.41 32.74 5.08
CA ARG A 102 8.12 33.90 5.63
C ARG A 102 7.13 35.05 5.82
N GLY A 103 6.39 35.04 6.93
CA GLY A 103 5.78 36.26 7.48
C GLY A 103 6.83 37.07 8.26
N PRO A 104 6.79 38.40 8.27
CA PRO A 104 7.77 39.22 8.99
C PRO A 104 7.65 38.97 10.51
N GLN A 105 8.73 38.48 11.12
CA GLN A 105 8.85 38.35 12.57
C GLN A 105 9.29 39.70 13.16
N PRO A 106 8.64 40.21 14.23
CA PRO A 106 9.13 41.39 14.94
C PRO A 106 10.44 41.08 15.70
N PRO A 107 11.33 42.08 15.88
CA PRO A 107 12.60 41.87 16.55
C PRO A 107 12.37 41.56 18.03
N SER A 108 12.88 40.42 18.47
CA SER A 108 12.97 40.05 19.90
C SER A 108 14.45 39.95 20.25
N ASP A 109 14.87 40.79 21.20
CA ASP A 109 16.24 40.84 21.76
C ASP A 109 16.65 39.52 22.43
N PRO A 110 17.97 39.25 22.60
CA PRO A 110 18.48 37.91 22.86
C PRO A 110 18.54 37.58 24.35
N SER A 111 18.04 36.41 24.71
CA SER A 111 18.57 35.60 25.81
C SER A 111 18.65 34.16 25.28
N PRO A 112 19.83 33.53 25.23
CA PRO A 112 19.93 32.19 24.67
C PRO A 112 19.28 31.19 25.64
N PRO A 113 18.26 30.42 25.24
CA PRO A 113 17.91 29.22 25.99
C PRO A 113 19.10 28.27 25.91
N SER A 114 19.57 27.83 27.07
CA SER A 114 20.55 26.77 27.19
C SER A 114 19.86 25.47 26.77
N ASP A 115 20.36 24.86 25.70
CA ASP A 115 19.90 23.64 25.04
C ASP A 115 18.87 23.88 23.90
N PRO A 116 19.27 23.76 22.61
CA PRO A 116 18.34 23.79 21.50
C PRO A 116 17.60 22.45 21.49
N THR A 117 16.52 22.33 22.26
CA THR A 117 15.56 21.25 22.04
C THR A 117 15.04 21.43 20.60
N PRO A 118 15.28 20.50 19.67
CA PRO A 118 14.80 20.67 18.29
C PRO A 118 13.28 20.74 18.34
N CYS A 119 12.70 21.83 17.85
CA CYS A 119 11.25 21.95 17.72
C CYS A 119 10.73 20.74 16.93
N PRO A 120 9.73 20.00 17.45
CA PRO A 120 9.15 18.89 16.70
C PRO A 120 8.64 19.40 15.34
N PRO A 121 8.69 18.57 14.30
CA PRO A 121 8.32 19.00 12.96
C PRO A 121 6.89 19.52 12.95
N GLN A 122 6.70 20.77 12.56
CA GLN A 122 5.38 21.36 12.40
C GLN A 122 4.87 21.04 10.99
N GLY A 123 3.89 20.15 10.90
CA GLY A 123 3.20 19.84 9.64
C GLY A 123 2.73 18.39 9.53
N PHE A 124 1.82 18.14 8.59
CA PHE A 124 1.32 16.79 8.30
C PHE A 124 2.38 15.88 7.66
N GLY A 125 3.37 16.47 6.98
CA GLY A 125 4.34 15.76 6.16
C GLY A 125 4.88 16.66 5.05
N HIS A 126 5.59 16.06 4.09
CA HIS A 126 6.05 16.75 2.87
C HIS A 126 5.96 15.84 1.64
N LEU A 127 5.90 16.47 0.47
CA LEU A 127 5.99 15.81 -0.83
C LEU A 127 7.39 15.95 -1.39
N VAL A 128 7.81 14.97 -2.19
CA VAL A 128 9.09 15.01 -2.91
C VAL A 128 8.78 15.20 -4.40
N PRO A 129 9.23 16.31 -5.02
CA PRO A 129 9.06 16.50 -6.46
C PRO A 129 9.77 15.40 -7.25
N SER A 130 9.22 15.00 -8.39
CA SER A 130 9.83 13.96 -9.24
C SER A 130 11.21 14.35 -9.81
N SER A 131 11.56 15.63 -9.78
CA SER A 131 12.89 16.13 -10.16
C SER A 131 13.96 15.88 -9.09
N GLU A 132 13.55 15.61 -7.85
CA GLU A 132 14.45 15.35 -6.72
C GLU A 132 14.69 13.85 -6.54
N ASP A 133 13.63 13.07 -6.35
CA ASP A 133 13.69 11.61 -6.34
C ASP A 133 12.38 11.03 -6.93
N PRO A 134 12.42 10.41 -8.11
CA PRO A 134 11.22 9.83 -8.74
C PRO A 134 10.70 8.58 -8.03
N ALA A 135 11.49 7.94 -7.17
CA ALA A 135 11.07 6.76 -6.41
C ALA A 135 10.33 7.11 -5.11
N LEU A 136 10.49 8.34 -4.62
CA LEU A 136 9.91 8.83 -3.38
C LEU A 136 8.81 9.87 -3.67
N LEU A 137 7.59 9.62 -3.21
CA LEU A 137 6.46 10.54 -3.40
C LEU A 137 6.33 11.54 -2.25
N GLY A 138 6.70 11.13 -1.04
CA GLY A 138 6.58 11.96 0.15
C GLY A 138 6.55 11.15 1.44
N ILE A 139 6.54 11.89 2.54
CA ILE A 139 6.55 11.35 3.90
C ILE A 139 5.43 12.02 4.70
N VAL A 140 4.63 11.21 5.38
CA VAL A 140 3.61 11.64 6.35
C VAL A 140 4.17 11.50 7.75
N TYR A 141 3.95 12.53 8.58
CA TYR A 141 4.37 12.58 9.98
C TYR A 141 3.24 12.09 10.88
N ASP A 142 3.07 10.77 10.97
CA ASP A 142 1.91 10.15 11.62
C ASP A 142 1.75 10.56 13.09
N SER A 143 2.86 10.64 13.84
CA SER A 143 2.86 11.08 15.23
C SER A 143 2.48 12.53 15.45
N VAL A 144 2.61 13.38 14.43
CA VAL A 144 2.17 14.79 14.50
C VAL A 144 0.65 14.88 14.28
N ALA A 145 0.14 14.10 13.33
CA ALA A 145 -1.27 14.10 12.98
C ALA A 145 -2.14 13.32 13.99
N PHE A 146 -1.62 12.20 14.50
CA PHE A 146 -2.31 11.29 15.41
C PHE A 146 -1.36 10.76 16.50
N PRO A 147 -0.97 11.60 17.48
CA PRO A 147 -0.08 11.20 18.58
C PRO A 147 -0.59 9.99 19.38
N GLU A 148 -1.91 9.85 19.51
CA GLU A 148 -2.58 8.76 20.23
C GLU A 148 -2.25 7.37 19.68
N HIS A 149 -1.74 7.29 18.44
CA HIS A 149 -1.38 6.04 17.82
C HIS A 149 0.07 5.60 18.14
N ASP A 150 0.90 6.42 18.82
CA ASP A 150 2.34 6.15 19.07
C ASP A 150 2.64 5.00 20.05
N GLY A 151 1.59 4.34 20.55
CA GLY A 151 1.68 3.28 21.55
C GLY A 151 1.98 3.84 22.94
N THR A 152 1.97 2.96 23.94
CA THR A 152 2.16 3.34 25.36
C THR A 152 3.63 3.30 25.82
N GLY A 153 4.58 3.23 24.89
CA GLY A 153 6.01 3.11 25.16
C GLY A 153 6.72 4.46 25.39
N PRO A 154 8.06 4.45 25.58
CA PRO A 154 8.83 5.69 25.61
C PRO A 154 8.63 6.48 24.30
N GLY A 155 8.68 7.81 24.39
CA GLY A 155 8.38 8.74 23.29
C GLY A 155 8.97 8.27 21.97
N SER A 156 8.09 7.95 21.01
CA SER A 156 8.46 7.43 19.71
C SER A 156 7.83 8.26 18.61
N VAL A 157 8.48 8.30 17.46
CA VAL A 157 7.98 9.00 16.29
C VAL A 157 7.77 8.02 15.15
N ARG A 158 6.61 8.13 14.51
CA ARG A 158 6.16 7.31 13.40
C ARG A 158 5.98 8.13 12.14
N LEU A 159 6.40 7.52 11.05
CA LEU A 159 6.45 8.11 9.72
C LEU A 159 5.92 7.09 8.71
N THR A 160 5.14 7.57 7.76
CA THR A 160 4.75 6.80 6.58
C THR A 160 5.45 7.35 5.36
N VAL A 161 6.38 6.58 4.80
CA VAL A 161 7.05 6.89 3.53
C VAL A 161 6.24 6.26 2.39
N ARG A 162 5.92 7.07 1.38
CA ARG A 162 5.24 6.61 0.16
C ARG A 162 6.22 6.63 -1.00
N GLY A 163 6.46 5.48 -1.61
CA GLY A 163 7.32 5.33 -2.79
C GLY A 163 6.57 4.76 -4.00
N GLY A 164 7.17 4.85 -5.18
CA GLY A 164 6.57 4.41 -6.44
C GLY A 164 5.86 5.54 -7.19
N GLY A 165 4.76 5.23 -7.87
CA GLY A 165 4.05 6.17 -8.74
C GLY A 165 4.48 6.12 -10.20
N GLN A 166 3.87 6.97 -11.03
CA GLN A 166 4.12 7.01 -12.47
C GLN A 166 5.31 7.93 -12.77
N GLY A 167 6.52 7.45 -12.48
CA GLY A 167 7.75 8.12 -12.95
C GLY A 167 7.81 8.13 -14.49
N PRO A 168 8.49 9.09 -15.12
CA PRO A 168 8.67 9.10 -16.56
C PRO A 168 9.51 7.89 -16.96
N GLY A 169 8.88 6.92 -17.63
CA GLY A 169 9.54 5.69 -18.10
C GLY A 169 9.32 4.43 -17.24
N GLY A 170 8.13 4.28 -16.63
CA GLY A 170 7.79 3.14 -15.78
C GLY A 170 7.99 1.77 -16.44
N ASP A 171 9.12 1.14 -16.12
CA ASP A 171 9.28 -0.31 -16.28
C ASP A 171 8.36 -1.00 -15.27
N ARG A 172 7.59 -1.98 -15.73
CA ARG A 172 6.72 -2.80 -14.88
C ARG A 172 7.63 -3.61 -13.97
N GLY A 173 7.81 -3.14 -12.74
CA GLY A 173 8.50 -3.86 -11.69
C GLY A 173 7.92 -5.26 -11.50
N THR A 174 8.52 -6.24 -12.16
CA THR A 174 8.45 -7.64 -11.78
C THR A 174 9.26 -7.76 -10.49
N PRO A 175 8.73 -8.38 -9.41
CA PRO A 175 9.55 -8.68 -8.25
C PRO A 175 10.59 -9.72 -8.67
N ARG A 176 11.81 -9.27 -8.99
CA ARG A 176 12.97 -10.16 -9.15
C ARG A 176 13.38 -10.62 -7.75
N GLY A 177 12.75 -11.70 -7.29
CA GLY A 177 13.31 -12.53 -6.24
C GLY A 177 14.59 -13.18 -6.76
N SER A 178 15.73 -12.58 -6.46
CA SER A 178 17.04 -13.17 -6.70
C SER A 178 17.31 -14.27 -5.66
N HIS A 179 16.72 -15.45 -5.85
CA HIS A 179 17.30 -16.67 -5.31
C HIS A 179 18.41 -17.12 -6.25
N GLY A 180 19.63 -16.66 -5.96
CA GLY A 180 20.83 -17.24 -6.54
C GLY A 180 20.99 -18.69 -6.03
N PRO A 181 21.29 -19.67 -6.90
CA PRO A 181 21.62 -21.01 -6.45
C PRO A 181 23.03 -20.97 -5.85
N HIS A 182 23.11 -20.95 -4.52
CA HIS A 182 24.34 -21.29 -3.84
C HIS A 182 24.62 -22.78 -4.06
N GLY A 183 25.43 -23.07 -5.08
CA GLY A 183 26.12 -24.34 -5.24
C GLY A 183 27.11 -24.52 -4.11
N GLY A 184 26.69 -25.24 -3.06
CA GLY A 184 27.57 -25.77 -2.02
C GLY A 184 28.26 -27.03 -2.54
N GLY A 185 29.38 -26.86 -3.24
CA GLY A 185 30.29 -27.95 -3.56
C GLY A 185 30.99 -28.44 -2.30
N LEU A 186 30.54 -29.56 -1.73
CA LEU A 186 31.33 -30.32 -0.77
C LEU A 186 32.43 -31.08 -1.53
N VAL A 187 33.65 -30.56 -1.46
CA VAL A 187 34.87 -31.28 -1.80
C VAL A 187 35.07 -32.39 -0.78
N SER A 188 34.79 -33.64 -1.19
CA SER A 188 35.13 -34.83 -0.43
C SER A 188 36.61 -35.16 -0.62
N ARG A 189 37.37 -35.14 0.46
CA ARG A 189 38.76 -35.62 0.51
C ARG A 189 38.77 -37.15 0.49
N PRO A 190 39.64 -37.82 -0.30
CA PRO A 190 39.80 -39.26 -0.21
C PRO A 190 40.65 -39.60 1.02
N GLY A 191 40.01 -40.24 2.01
CA GLY A 191 40.62 -40.79 3.20
C GLY A 191 40.64 -42.31 3.14
N ASP A 192 41.86 -42.83 3.21
CA ASP A 192 42.32 -44.21 3.28
C ASP A 192 41.64 -45.08 4.36
N ALA A 193 41.28 -46.32 3.98
CA ALA A 193 41.14 -47.55 4.79
C ALA A 193 40.29 -48.54 3.97
N GLY A 194 40.72 -49.75 3.59
CA GLY A 194 41.57 -50.67 4.34
C GLY A 194 40.72 -51.82 4.89
N GLY A 195 40.41 -52.81 4.02
CA GLY A 195 40.18 -54.23 4.32
C GLY A 195 39.12 -54.67 5.35
N ARG A 196 38.24 -55.58 4.95
CA ARG A 196 38.36 -57.02 5.26
C ARG A 196 37.09 -57.81 4.89
N VAL A 197 37.36 -58.94 4.23
CA VAL A 197 36.60 -60.20 4.04
C VAL A 197 35.24 -60.11 3.33
#